data_AF-A0A353HCJ5-F1
#
_entry.id   AF-A0A353HCJ5-F1
#
_cell.length_a   1.000
_cell.length_b   1.000
_cell.length_c   1.000
_cell.angle_alpha   90.00
_cell.angle_beta   90.00
_cell.angle_gamma   90.00
#
_symmetry.space_group_name_H-M   'P 1'
#
loop_
_entity.id
_entity.type
_entity.pdbx_description
1 polymer ?
#
loop_
_entity_poly.entity_id
_entity_poly.type
_entity_poly.pdbx_seq_one_letter_code
_entity_poly.pdbx_strand_id
1 'polypeptide(L)' 'MTGLKEKEVGFISELVTIEDLFCKKSQSYMSMVKDEKIKEQMGLISSMHKQRISELLKNLD' A
#
# COMPACT_ATOMS: atom_id res chain seq x y z
N MET A 1 -13.41 -6.19 17.73
CA MET A 1 -13.43 -4.71 17.70
C MET A 1 -12.37 -4.18 18.65
N THR A 2 -11.21 -3.97 18.07
CA THR A 2 -9.89 -3.83 18.66
C THR A 2 -9.82 -2.88 19.86
N GLY A 3 -9.11 -3.27 20.92
CA GLY A 3 -8.75 -2.42 22.06
C GLY A 3 -7.74 -1.30 21.72
N LEU A 4 -7.77 -0.82 20.47
CA LEU A 4 -6.93 0.25 19.97
C LEU A 4 -7.45 1.60 20.44
N LYS A 5 -6.50 2.48 20.77
CA LYS A 5 -6.76 3.87 21.10
C LYS A 5 -7.04 4.66 19.82
N GLU A 6 -7.79 5.74 19.94
CA GLU A 6 -8.15 6.64 18.82
C GLU A 6 -6.93 7.08 17.99
N LYS A 7 -5.82 7.43 18.66
CA LYS A 7 -4.55 7.80 18.00
C LYS A 7 -3.95 6.67 17.14
N GLU A 8 -4.14 5.42 17.54
CA GLU A 8 -3.61 4.25 16.83
C GLU A 8 -4.46 3.99 15.58
N VAL A 9 -5.78 4.15 15.68
CA VAL A 9 -6.71 4.12 14.54
C VAL A 9 -6.39 5.23 13.55
N GLY A 10 -6.16 6.46 14.03
CA GLY A 10 -5.78 7.59 13.19
C GLY A 10 -4.49 7.33 12.40
N PHE A 11 -3.45 6.86 13.08
CA PHE A 11 -2.19 6.50 12.43
C PHE A 11 -2.35 5.40 11.39
N ILE A 12 -3.10 4.33 11.69
CA ILE A 12 -3.36 3.25 10.74
C ILE A 12 -4.12 3.77 9.52
N SER A 13 -5.11 4.64 9.71
CA SER A 13 -5.87 5.25 8.62
C SER A 13 -4.97 6.10 7.71
N GLU A 14 -4.08 6.91 8.28
CA GLU A 14 -3.08 7.68 7.53
C GLU A 14 -2.13 6.78 6.74
N LEU A 15 -1.61 5.72 7.37
CA LEU A 15 -0.71 4.75 6.73
C LEU A 15 -1.37 4.09 5.52
N VAL A 16 -2.59 3.58 5.68
CA VAL A 16 -3.36 2.94 4.60
C VAL A 16 -3.60 3.92 3.45
N THR A 17 -3.92 5.17 3.76
CA THR A 17 -4.17 6.21 2.76
C THR A 17 -2.92 6.51 1.93
N ILE A 18 -1.76 6.64 2.59
CA ILE A 18 -0.48 6.90 1.93
C ILE A 18 -0.08 5.73 1.02
N GLU A 19 -0.18 4.50 1.52
CA GLU A 19 0.19 3.29 0.77
C GLU A 19 -0.72 3.06 -0.44
N ASP A 20 -2.03 3.30 -0.31
CA ASP A 20 -2.97 3.22 -1.43
C ASP A 20 -2.66 4.27 -2.51
N LEU A 21 -2.38 5.51 -2.11
CA LEU A 21 -1.97 6.58 -3.02
C LEU A 21 -0.68 6.22 -3.76
N PHE A 22 0.31 5.67 -3.04
CA PHE A 22 1.56 5.19 -3.65
C PHE A 22 1.28 4.09 -4.68
N CYS A 23 0.46 3.09 -4.34
CA CYS A 23 0.13 2.00 -5.24
C CYS A 23 -0.56 2.50 -6.52
N LYS A 24 -1.55 3.41 -6.40
CA LYS A 24 -2.24 4.02 -7.55
C LYS A 24 -1.26 4.77 -8.46
N LYS A 25 -0.38 5.58 -7.87
CA LYS A 25 0.65 6.31 -8.63
C LYS A 25 1.63 5.35 -9.31
N SER A 26 2.14 4.35 -8.59
CA SER A 26 3.08 3.36 -9.13
C SER A 26 2.47 2.64 -10.34
N GLN A 27 1.21 2.18 -10.23
CA GLN A 27 0.50 1.54 -11.34
C GLN A 27 0.32 2.48 -12.55
N SER A 28 -0.01 3.75 -12.31
CA SER A 28 -0.11 4.74 -13.39
C SER A 28 1.22 4.95 -14.10
N TYR A 29 2.31 5.13 -13.36
CA TYR A 29 3.65 5.34 -13.94
C TYR A 29 4.19 4.09 -14.63
N MET A 30 3.90 2.90 -14.10
CA MET A 30 4.33 1.62 -14.68
C MET A 30 3.87 1.48 -16.15
N SER A 31 2.70 2.03 -16.51
CA SER A 31 2.21 2.05 -17.89
C SER A 31 3.04 2.94 -18.85
N MET A 32 3.82 3.88 -18.30
CA MET A 32 4.64 4.83 -19.04
C MET A 32 6.13 4.43 -19.10
N VAL A 33 6.56 3.47 -18.27
CA VAL A 33 7.94 2.99 -18.21
C VAL A 33 8.20 2.02 -19.36
N LYS A 34 9.21 2.33 -20.19
CA LYS A 34 9.65 1.49 -21.31
C LYS A 34 10.61 0.38 -20.91
N ASP A 35 11.35 0.58 -19.82
CA ASP A 35 12.28 -0.43 -19.31
C ASP A 35 11.49 -1.51 -18.56
N GLU A 36 11.46 -2.72 -19.13
CA GLU A 36 10.68 -3.83 -18.56
C GLU A 36 11.19 -4.27 -17.18
N LYS A 37 12.49 -4.16 -16.90
CA LYS A 37 13.02 -4.51 -15.56
C LYS A 37 12.54 -3.52 -14.51
N ILE A 38 12.59 -2.22 -14.82
CA ILE A 38 12.06 -1.18 -13.91
C ILE A 38 10.55 -1.38 -13.72
N LYS A 39 9.82 -1.68 -14.81
CA LYS A 39 8.39 -1.96 -14.76
C LYS A 39 8.05 -3.12 -13.84
N GLU A 40 8.74 -4.26 -13.99
CA GLU A 40 8.59 -5.44 -13.13
C GLU A 40 8.88 -5.11 -11.65
N GLN A 41 9.99 -4.41 -11.37
CA GLN A 41 10.34 -4.02 -10.01
C GLN A 41 9.28 -3.09 -9.39
N MET A 42 8.75 -2.13 -10.14
CA MET A 42 7.66 -1.27 -9.66
C MET A 42 6.38 -2.07 -9.35
N GLY A 43 6.06 -3.07 -10.18
CA GLY A 43 4.93 -3.98 -9.96
C GLY A 43 5.10 -4.83 -8.71
N LEU A 44 6.31 -5.36 -8.47
CA LEU A 44 6.65 -6.10 -7.25
C LEU A 44 6.51 -5.22 -6.01
N ILE A 45 7.12 -4.03 -6.02
CA ILE A 45 7.03 -3.07 -4.91
C ILE A 45 5.57 -2.73 -4.61
N SER A 46 4.76 -2.38 -5.63
CA SER A 46 3.34 -2.07 -5.43
C SER A 46 2.55 -3.25 -4.85
N SER A 47 2.85 -4.47 -5.27
CA SER A 47 2.19 -5.68 -4.77
C SER A 47 2.55 -5.95 -3.30
N MET A 48 3.81 -5.76 -2.91
CA MET A 48 4.26 -5.89 -1.52
C MET A 48 3.61 -4.87 -0.58
N HIS A 49 3.42 -3.63 -1.04
CA HIS A 49 2.67 -2.61 -0.28
C HIS A 49 1.21 -3.03 -0.07
N LYS A 50 0.52 -3.44 -1.13
CA LYS A 50 -0.87 -3.94 -1.03
C LYS A 50 -0.99 -5.13 -0.06
N GLN A 51 -0.05 -6.07 -0.12
CA GLN A 51 -0.04 -7.23 0.76
C GLN A 51 0.11 -6.82 2.23
N ARG A 52 1.10 -5.96 2.55
CA ARG A 52 1.34 -5.49 3.92
C ARG A 52 0.13 -4.76 4.51
N ILE A 53 -0.53 -3.91 3.73
CA ILE A 53 -1.77 -3.25 4.16
C ILE A 53 -2.90 -4.26 4.38
N SER A 54 -3.07 -5.22 3.47
CA SER A 54 -4.09 -6.26 3.65
C SER A 54 -3.86 -7.09 4.90
N GLU A 55 -2.61 -7.46 5.20
CA GLU A 55 -2.24 -8.19 6.42
C GLU A 55 -2.47 -7.36 7.68
N LEU A 56 -2.13 -6.06 7.65
CA LEU A 56 -2.42 -5.15 8.75
C LEU A 56 -3.92 -5.09 9.03
N LEU A 57 -4.74 -4.87 8.00
CA LEU A 57 -6.20 -4.75 8.14
C LEU A 57 -6.86 -6.06 8.59
N LYS A 58 -6.40 -7.22 8.13
CA LYS A 58 -6.90 -8.53 8.59
C LYS A 58 -6.72 -8.76 10.09
N ASN A 59 -5.68 -8.17 10.69
CA ASN A 59 -5.43 -8.25 12.13
C ASN A 59 -6.22 -7.22 12.94
N LEU A 60 -7.00 -6.34 12.27
CA LEU A 60 -7.85 -5.32 12.88
C LEU A 60 -9.34 -5.69 12.89
N ASP A 61 -9.76 -6.65 12.08
CA ASP A 61 -11.11 -7.25 12.12
C ASP A 61 -11.26 -8.16 13.36
#